data_AF-A0A2G6EL54-F1
#
_entry.id   AF-A0A2G6EL54-F1
#
_cell.length_a   1.000
_cell.length_b   1.000
_cell.length_c   1.000
_cell.angle_alpha   90.00
_cell.angle_beta   90.00
_cell.angle_gamma   90.00
#
_symmetry.space_group_name_H-M   'P 1'
#
loop_
_entity.id
_entity.type
_entity.pdbx_description
1 polymer ?
#
loop_
_entity_poly.entity_id
_entity_poly.type
_entity_poly.pdbx_seq_one_letter_code
_entity_poly.pdbx_strand_id
1 'polypeptide(L)'
;MVTVAICTVWSMSAELAPRCFPFTDGCLSISAACRSTPVIHFFRIVMLPISIVSLFFWWRLAVLPVPTVDARSMYWRIVRALGIVGSIFFVLYVCHLGTKGEMYEFLRRLGIYVFFGGVGMAQLMATIGYRRIAGAATPASLVTEAHRSESRIVHRGAATGMTIVIVTLLLLGPLNLILKALLEDPDAAENRIEWIFALLMFGWYLLWAMMVRSRAATDW
;
A
#
# COMPACT_ATOMS: atom_id res chain seq x y z
N MET A 1 -4.24 8.29 -0.33
CA MET A 1 -3.67 9.33 0.55
C MET A 1 -4.41 10.66 0.43
N VAL A 2 -4.55 11.23 -0.77
CA VAL A 2 -5.30 12.48 -0.99
C VAL A 2 -6.71 12.45 -0.39
N THR A 3 -7.47 11.38 -0.64
CA THR A 3 -8.81 11.20 -0.06
C THR A 3 -8.81 11.27 1.47
N VAL A 4 -7.86 10.62 2.12
CA VAL A 4 -7.76 10.61 3.59
C VAL A 4 -7.37 12.00 4.10
N ALA A 5 -6.43 12.67 3.44
CA ALA A 5 -6.04 14.04 3.80
C ALA A 5 -7.23 15.01 3.71
N ILE A 6 -8.05 14.90 2.64
CA ILE A 6 -9.29 15.68 2.51
C ILE A 6 -10.27 15.36 3.64
N CYS A 7 -10.49 14.08 3.95
CA CYS A 7 -11.34 13.68 5.07
C CYS A 7 -10.85 14.25 6.41
N THR A 8 -9.55 14.21 6.66
CA THR A 8 -8.96 14.74 7.89
C THR A 8 -9.15 16.24 8.02
N VAL A 9 -8.86 17.00 6.96
CA VAL A 9 -9.07 18.46 6.95
C VAL A 9 -10.54 18.80 7.16
N TRP A 10 -11.45 18.07 6.50
CA TRP A 10 -12.89 18.28 6.66
C TRP A 10 -13.37 17.95 8.08
N SER A 11 -12.93 16.83 8.66
CA SER A 11 -13.25 16.47 10.04
C SER A 11 -12.73 17.50 11.04
N MET A 12 -11.55 18.08 10.82
CA MET A 12 -10.98 19.15 11.66
C MET A 12 -11.72 20.49 11.50
N SER A 13 -12.17 20.83 10.29
CA SER A 13 -12.91 22.07 10.04
C SER A 13 -14.32 22.02 10.61
N ALA A 14 -14.92 20.83 10.66
CA ALA A 14 -16.25 20.60 11.22
C ALA A 14 -16.24 20.30 12.73
N GLU A 15 -15.08 20.45 13.40
CA GLU A 15 -14.91 20.19 14.85
C GLU A 15 -15.26 18.75 15.28
N LEU A 16 -15.21 17.81 14.32
CA LEU A 16 -15.46 16.38 14.55
C LEU A 16 -14.20 15.65 15.03
N ALA A 17 -13.03 16.27 14.92
CA ALA A 17 -11.73 15.74 15.30
C ALA A 17 -10.81 16.86 15.82
N PRO A 18 -9.85 16.55 16.72
CA PRO A 18 -8.88 17.53 17.19
C PRO A 18 -8.03 18.08 16.04
N ARG A 19 -7.70 19.38 16.10
CA ARG A 19 -6.79 20.01 15.14
C ARG A 19 -5.35 19.67 15.50
N CYS A 20 -4.67 18.97 14.62
CA CYS A 20 -3.31 18.47 14.82
C CYS A 20 -2.75 17.96 13.50
N PHE A 21 -1.43 17.76 13.40
CA PHE A 21 -0.82 17.15 12.23
C PHE A 21 -0.64 15.64 12.46
N PRO A 22 -1.41 14.76 11.79
CA PRO A 22 -1.48 13.34 12.17
C PRO A 22 -0.15 12.58 12.05
N PHE A 23 0.73 13.00 11.14
CA PHE A 23 2.02 12.34 10.90
C PHE A 23 3.04 12.59 12.02
N THR A 24 2.95 13.72 12.74
CA THR A 24 3.88 14.06 13.84
C THR A 24 3.24 13.90 15.20
N ASP A 25 1.97 14.27 15.33
CA ASP A 25 1.33 14.40 16.63
C ASP A 25 0.65 13.09 17.05
N GLY A 26 0.22 12.27 16.08
CA GLY A 26 -0.42 10.98 16.37
C GLY A 26 -1.80 11.10 17.04
N CYS A 27 -2.37 12.29 17.09
CA CYS A 27 -3.66 12.60 17.69
C CYS A 27 -4.87 11.84 17.10
N LEU A 28 -4.77 11.33 15.87
CA LEU A 28 -5.91 10.84 15.11
C LEU A 28 -5.50 9.68 14.19
N SER A 29 -6.18 8.54 14.31
CA SER A 29 -6.04 7.42 13.36
C SER A 29 -6.73 7.73 12.03
N ILE A 30 -6.30 7.06 10.95
CA ILE A 30 -6.92 7.17 9.62
C ILE A 30 -8.42 6.83 9.69
N SER A 31 -8.74 5.77 10.44
CA SER A 31 -10.11 5.28 10.59
C SER A 31 -10.99 6.25 11.37
N ALA A 32 -10.47 6.88 12.43
CA ALA A 32 -11.18 7.89 13.21
C ALA A 32 -11.45 9.17 12.39
N ALA A 33 -10.51 9.57 11.53
CA ALA A 33 -10.68 10.75 10.68
C ALA A 33 -11.84 10.63 9.68
N CYS A 34 -12.17 9.41 9.24
CA CYS A 34 -13.11 9.19 8.13
C CYS A 34 -14.47 8.61 8.56
N ARG A 35 -14.66 8.28 9.85
CA ARG A 35 -15.87 7.57 10.31
C ARG A 35 -17.08 8.47 10.57
N SER A 36 -16.88 9.77 10.75
CA SER A 36 -17.94 10.70 11.15
C SER A 36 -18.81 11.13 9.96
N THR A 37 -20.12 11.28 10.18
CA THR A 37 -21.03 11.86 9.19
C THR A 37 -20.80 13.38 9.12
N PRO A 38 -20.72 14.01 7.94
CA PRO A 38 -20.97 13.47 6.58
C PRO A 38 -19.74 12.88 5.87
N VAL A 39 -18.54 13.04 6.42
CA VAL A 39 -17.23 12.68 5.80
C VAL A 39 -17.18 11.21 5.35
N ILE A 40 -17.81 10.32 6.11
CA ILE A 40 -17.90 8.88 5.79
C ILE A 40 -18.51 8.57 4.42
N HIS A 41 -19.50 9.35 3.97
CA HIS A 41 -20.13 9.13 2.67
C HIS A 41 -19.16 9.44 1.54
N PHE A 42 -18.46 10.58 1.64
CA PHE A 42 -17.40 10.95 0.70
C PHE A 42 -16.27 9.91 0.69
N PHE A 43 -15.82 9.48 1.87
CA PHE A 43 -14.79 8.46 1.98
C PHE A 43 -15.19 7.15 1.26
N ARG A 44 -16.41 6.65 1.48
CA ARG A 44 -16.89 5.42 0.82
C ARG A 44 -16.99 5.56 -0.69
N ILE A 45 -17.52 6.69 -1.19
CA ILE A 45 -17.66 6.96 -2.63
C ILE A 45 -16.30 6.85 -3.35
N VAL A 46 -15.23 7.33 -2.71
CA VAL A 46 -13.90 7.36 -3.32
C VAL A 46 -13.08 6.10 -3.02
N MET A 47 -13.12 5.58 -1.78
CA MET A 47 -12.30 4.43 -1.38
C MET A 47 -12.82 3.08 -1.88
N LEU A 48 -14.13 2.92 -2.12
CA LEU A 48 -14.66 1.68 -2.69
C LEU A 48 -14.12 1.44 -4.11
N PRO A 49 -14.17 2.41 -5.05
CA PRO A 49 -13.52 2.27 -6.34
C PRO A 49 -12.01 1.99 -6.24
N ILE A 50 -11.29 2.69 -5.36
CA ILE A 50 -9.85 2.50 -5.18
C ILE A 50 -9.52 1.08 -4.68
N SER A 51 -10.31 0.54 -3.75
CA SER A 51 -10.12 -0.81 -3.24
C SER A 51 -10.42 -1.88 -4.29
N ILE A 52 -11.41 -1.66 -5.16
CA ILE A 52 -11.68 -2.51 -6.33
C ILE A 52 -10.52 -2.44 -7.34
N VAL A 53 -9.95 -1.26 -7.57
CA VAL A 53 -8.75 -1.11 -8.42
C VAL A 53 -7.57 -1.87 -7.83
N SER A 54 -7.36 -1.83 -6.52
CA SER A 54 -6.34 -2.65 -5.84
C SER A 54 -6.59 -4.14 -6.05
N LEU A 55 -7.83 -4.60 -5.91
CA LEU A 55 -8.21 -5.99 -6.16
C LEU A 55 -7.89 -6.41 -7.60
N PHE A 56 -8.29 -5.60 -8.58
CA PHE A 56 -8.01 -5.84 -9.99
C PHE A 56 -6.51 -5.82 -10.28
N PHE A 57 -5.77 -4.93 -9.61
CA PHE A 57 -4.33 -4.83 -9.71
C PHE A 57 -3.66 -6.16 -9.32
N TRP A 58 -4.01 -6.72 -8.17
CA TRP A 58 -3.45 -8.00 -7.70
C TRP A 58 -3.92 -9.19 -8.53
N TRP A 59 -5.14 -9.12 -9.07
CA TRP A 59 -5.66 -10.19 -9.93
C TRP A 59 -4.94 -10.28 -11.27
N ARG A 60 -4.65 -9.14 -11.90
CA ARG A 60 -4.15 -9.07 -13.28
C ARG A 60 -2.85 -8.29 -13.41
N LEU A 61 -2.82 -7.03 -12.96
CA LEU A 61 -1.74 -6.10 -13.28
C LEU A 61 -0.40 -6.47 -12.63
N ALA A 62 -0.38 -7.11 -11.47
CA ALA A 62 0.86 -7.50 -10.80
C ALA A 62 1.73 -8.48 -11.63
N VAL A 63 1.17 -9.15 -12.65
CA VAL A 63 1.92 -10.14 -13.45
C VAL A 63 1.99 -9.82 -14.94
N LEU A 64 1.05 -9.04 -15.46
CA LEU A 64 0.93 -8.76 -16.90
C LEU A 64 2.17 -8.11 -17.55
N PRO A 65 2.85 -7.13 -16.93
CA PRO A 65 3.91 -6.38 -17.62
C PRO A 65 5.28 -7.06 -17.64
N VAL A 66 5.43 -8.26 -17.07
CA VAL A 66 6.75 -8.88 -16.89
C VAL A 66 6.81 -10.20 -17.66
N PRO A 67 7.42 -10.23 -18.86
CA PRO A 67 7.41 -11.39 -19.78
C PRO A 67 7.99 -12.67 -19.16
N THR A 68 8.88 -12.51 -18.19
CA THR A 68 9.59 -13.60 -17.50
C THR A 68 8.89 -14.07 -16.23
N VAL A 69 7.72 -13.50 -15.89
CA VAL A 69 6.91 -14.00 -14.79
C VAL A 69 6.17 -15.24 -15.26
N ASP A 70 6.64 -16.41 -14.81
CA ASP A 70 5.82 -17.61 -14.91
C ASP A 70 4.62 -17.47 -13.98
N ALA A 71 3.50 -17.08 -14.59
CA ALA A 71 2.21 -16.90 -13.96
C ALA A 71 1.68 -18.19 -13.28
N ARG A 72 2.20 -19.37 -13.66
CA ARG A 72 1.83 -20.67 -13.07
C ARG A 72 2.68 -21.03 -11.86
N SER A 73 3.83 -20.39 -11.67
CA SER A 73 4.67 -20.64 -10.51
C SER A 73 3.89 -20.44 -9.20
N MET A 74 4.11 -21.36 -8.26
CA MET A 74 3.47 -21.31 -6.94
C MET A 74 3.73 -19.97 -6.24
N TYR A 75 4.93 -19.41 -6.45
CA TYR A 75 5.33 -18.11 -5.93
C TYR A 75 4.37 -16.99 -6.34
N TRP A 76 4.17 -16.77 -7.64
CA TRP A 76 3.31 -15.68 -8.12
C TRP A 76 1.82 -15.95 -7.85
N ARG A 77 1.41 -17.23 -7.72
CA ARG A 77 0.05 -17.57 -7.26
C ARG A 77 -0.18 -17.13 -5.81
N ILE A 78 0.78 -17.35 -4.92
CA ILE A 78 0.72 -16.88 -3.52
C ILE A 78 0.68 -15.36 -3.46
N VAL A 79 1.52 -14.67 -4.24
CA VAL A 79 1.52 -13.19 -4.31
C VAL A 79 0.15 -12.65 -4.69
N ARG A 80 -0.48 -13.21 -5.73
CA ARG A 80 -1.83 -12.79 -6.14
C ARG A 80 -2.87 -13.11 -5.08
N ALA A 81 -2.82 -14.31 -4.50
CA ALA A 81 -3.78 -14.71 -3.47
C ALA A 81 -3.73 -13.77 -2.26
N LEU A 82 -2.53 -13.44 -1.77
CA LEU A 82 -2.34 -12.51 -0.65
C LEU A 82 -2.89 -11.11 -0.97
N GLY A 83 -2.55 -10.57 -2.15
CA GLY A 83 -3.03 -9.26 -2.59
C GLY A 83 -4.55 -9.19 -2.80
N ILE A 84 -5.14 -10.25 -3.36
CA ILE A 84 -6.59 -10.39 -3.56
C ILE A 84 -7.31 -10.48 -2.22
N VAL A 85 -6.89 -11.40 -1.34
CA VAL A 85 -7.51 -11.59 -0.02
C VAL A 85 -7.41 -10.30 0.78
N GLY A 86 -6.24 -9.69 0.84
CA GLY A 86 -6.06 -8.41 1.53
C GLY A 86 -6.98 -7.30 0.96
N SER A 87 -7.08 -7.19 -0.38
CA SER A 87 -7.94 -6.19 -1.01
C SER A 87 -9.44 -6.46 -0.77
N ILE A 88 -9.88 -7.72 -0.72
CA ILE A 88 -11.27 -8.07 -0.37
C ILE A 88 -11.58 -7.64 1.05
N PHE A 89 -10.70 -7.92 2.01
CA PHE A 89 -10.88 -7.48 3.40
C PHE A 89 -10.91 -5.95 3.51
N PHE A 90 -10.16 -5.23 2.66
CA PHE A 90 -10.24 -3.78 2.61
C PHE A 90 -11.57 -3.27 2.05
N VAL A 91 -12.11 -3.88 0.99
CA VAL A 91 -13.46 -3.57 0.49
C VAL A 91 -14.49 -3.77 1.60
N LEU A 92 -14.46 -4.92 2.26
CA LEU A 92 -15.36 -5.24 3.36
C LEU A 92 -15.23 -4.22 4.51
N TYR A 93 -14.00 -3.86 4.86
CA TYR A 93 -13.70 -2.84 5.87
C TYR A 93 -14.31 -1.49 5.50
N VAL A 94 -14.13 -0.98 4.27
CA VAL A 94 -14.70 0.30 3.84
C VAL A 94 -16.24 0.27 3.84
N CYS A 95 -16.85 -0.85 3.45
CA CYS A 95 -18.32 -1.02 3.48
C CYS A 95 -18.89 -0.91 4.91
N HIS A 96 -18.19 -1.47 5.90
CA HIS A 96 -18.65 -1.50 7.29
C HIS A 96 -18.08 -0.38 8.16
N LEU A 97 -17.15 0.44 7.65
CA LEU A 97 -16.56 1.54 8.41
C LEU A 97 -17.66 2.48 8.91
N GLY A 98 -17.73 2.73 10.23
CA GLY A 98 -18.72 3.64 10.84
C GLY A 98 -20.13 3.07 11.00
N THR A 99 -20.35 1.78 10.76
CA THR A 99 -21.57 1.10 11.23
C THR A 99 -21.40 0.65 12.69
N LYS A 100 -22.51 0.49 13.41
CA LYS A 100 -22.52 -0.08 14.77
C LYS A 100 -22.80 -1.57 14.66
N GLY A 101 -21.96 -2.41 15.27
CA GLY A 101 -22.18 -3.86 15.35
C GLY A 101 -20.91 -4.68 15.53
N GLU A 102 -21.07 -5.95 15.91
CA GLU A 102 -19.96 -6.90 16.12
C GLU A 102 -19.13 -7.12 14.85
N MET A 103 -19.79 -7.12 13.69
CA MET A 103 -19.12 -7.24 12.39
C MET A 103 -18.13 -6.10 12.15
N TYR A 104 -18.45 -4.87 12.55
CA TYR A 104 -17.53 -3.73 12.43
C TYR A 104 -16.32 -3.87 13.34
N GLU A 105 -16.50 -4.27 14.62
CA GLU A 105 -15.39 -4.50 15.54
C GLU A 105 -14.48 -5.64 15.09
N PHE A 106 -15.05 -6.70 14.52
CA PHE A 106 -14.31 -7.80 13.92
C PHE A 106 -13.49 -7.33 12.70
N LEU A 107 -14.11 -6.60 11.77
CA LEU A 107 -13.40 -6.03 10.60
C LEU A 107 -12.35 -4.99 11.01
N ARG A 108 -12.57 -4.24 12.09
CA ARG A 108 -11.62 -3.27 12.62
C ARG A 108 -10.38 -3.94 13.20
N ARG A 109 -10.52 -5.07 13.88
CA ARG A 109 -9.38 -5.82 14.42
C ARG A 109 -8.75 -6.68 13.35
N LEU A 110 -9.49 -7.60 12.73
CA LEU A 110 -8.92 -8.57 11.81
C LEU A 110 -8.73 -7.99 10.40
N GLY A 111 -9.73 -7.28 9.89
CA GLY A 111 -9.75 -6.88 8.48
C GLY A 111 -8.64 -5.92 8.11
N ILE A 112 -8.33 -4.95 8.97
CA ILE A 112 -7.24 -4.00 8.71
C ILE A 112 -5.86 -4.69 8.75
N TYR A 113 -5.64 -5.63 9.67
CA TYR A 113 -4.40 -6.40 9.73
C TYR A 113 -4.27 -7.37 8.56
N VAL A 114 -5.36 -7.99 8.11
CA VAL A 114 -5.35 -8.84 6.91
C VAL A 114 -5.09 -8.01 5.65
N PHE A 115 -5.63 -6.79 5.56
CA PHE A 115 -5.32 -5.89 4.46
C PHE A 115 -3.84 -5.46 4.48
N PHE A 116 -3.38 -4.84 5.57
CA PHE A 116 -2.01 -4.34 5.68
C PHE A 116 -0.98 -5.46 5.59
N GLY A 117 -1.20 -6.57 6.30
CA GLY A 117 -0.33 -7.74 6.28
C GLY A 117 -0.38 -8.48 4.95
N GLY A 118 -1.56 -8.74 4.40
CA GLY A 118 -1.74 -9.48 3.15
C GLY A 118 -1.20 -8.71 1.95
N VAL A 119 -1.64 -7.47 1.75
CA VAL A 119 -1.14 -6.62 0.66
C VAL A 119 0.32 -6.26 0.88
N GLY A 120 0.74 -5.92 2.10
CA GLY A 120 2.15 -5.64 2.41
C GLY A 120 3.07 -6.82 2.11
N MET A 121 2.67 -8.05 2.47
CA MET A 121 3.39 -9.27 2.13
C MET A 121 3.43 -9.51 0.62
N ALA A 122 2.30 -9.29 -0.07
CA ALA A 122 2.25 -9.38 -1.52
C ALA A 122 3.21 -8.38 -2.19
N GLN A 123 3.31 -7.14 -1.68
CA GLN A 123 4.24 -6.12 -2.17
C GLN A 123 5.70 -6.50 -1.90
N LEU A 124 6.02 -7.05 -0.72
CA LEU A 124 7.35 -7.57 -0.38
C LEU A 124 7.78 -8.67 -1.35
N MET A 125 6.94 -9.69 -1.50
CA MET A 125 7.20 -10.80 -2.41
C MET A 125 7.30 -10.31 -3.85
N ALA A 126 6.36 -9.49 -4.34
CA ALA A 126 6.45 -8.92 -5.68
C ALA A 126 7.77 -8.18 -5.91
N THR A 127 8.23 -7.38 -4.95
CA THR A 127 9.52 -6.66 -5.01
C THR A 127 10.70 -7.63 -5.13
N ILE A 128 10.74 -8.68 -4.32
CA ILE A 128 11.78 -9.72 -4.39
C ILE A 128 11.74 -10.43 -5.76
N GLY A 129 10.55 -10.81 -6.21
CA GLY A 129 10.34 -11.46 -7.51
C GLY A 129 10.85 -10.62 -8.67
N TYR A 130 10.47 -9.34 -8.73
CA TYR A 130 10.93 -8.44 -9.78
C TYR A 130 12.45 -8.21 -9.74
N ARG A 131 13.06 -8.14 -8.56
CA ARG A 131 14.52 -8.00 -8.43
C ARG A 131 15.28 -9.24 -8.89
N ARG A 132 14.79 -10.43 -8.57
CA ARG A 132 15.39 -11.70 -9.04
C ARG A 132 15.34 -11.79 -10.57
N ILE A 133 14.21 -11.43 -11.14
CA ILE A 133 14.01 -11.37 -12.60
C ILE A 133 14.95 -10.33 -13.24
N ALA A 134 15.04 -9.13 -12.66
CA ALA A 134 15.90 -8.07 -13.18
C ALA A 134 17.40 -8.42 -13.08
N GLY A 135 17.82 -9.20 -12.09
CA GLY A 135 19.19 -9.71 -11.97
C GLY A 135 19.51 -10.86 -12.93
N ALA A 136 18.52 -11.68 -13.29
CA ALA A 136 18.69 -12.78 -14.24
C ALA A 136 18.70 -12.32 -15.71
N ALA A 137 18.08 -11.19 -16.03
CA ALA A 137 18.05 -10.62 -17.38
C ALA A 137 19.33 -9.83 -17.72
N THR A 138 20.45 -10.55 -17.88
CA THR A 138 21.64 -10.06 -18.61
C THR A 138 22.20 -11.22 -19.43
N PRO A 139 22.08 -11.18 -20.77
CA PRO A 139 23.15 -10.60 -21.57
C PRO A 139 22.67 -9.69 -22.73
N ALA A 140 23.65 -8.99 -23.30
CA ALA A 140 23.53 -7.89 -24.23
C ALA A 140 22.98 -8.24 -25.62
N SER A 141 22.16 -7.36 -26.18
CA SER A 141 22.20 -7.06 -27.62
C SER A 141 21.82 -5.60 -27.89
N LEU A 142 22.72 -4.99 -28.66
CA LEU A 142 22.69 -3.77 -29.48
C LEU A 142 21.33 -3.06 -29.60
N VAL A 143 21.03 -2.12 -28.71
CA VAL A 143 20.12 -0.99 -29.01
C VAL A 143 20.69 0.26 -28.35
N THR A 144 20.71 1.32 -29.13
CA THR A 144 21.17 2.70 -28.92
C THR A 144 21.29 3.13 -27.45
N GLU A 145 22.54 3.32 -27.00
CA GLU A 145 22.94 3.43 -25.59
C GLU A 145 22.34 4.63 -24.83
N ALA A 146 22.02 5.73 -25.52
CA ALA A 146 21.60 6.97 -24.86
C ALA A 146 20.20 6.89 -24.22
N HIS A 147 19.18 6.39 -24.94
CA HIS A 147 17.81 6.25 -24.40
C HIS A 147 17.67 5.05 -23.46
N ARG A 148 18.48 4.01 -23.66
CA ARG A 148 18.54 2.81 -22.80
C ARG A 148 19.16 3.12 -21.42
N SER A 149 20.03 4.12 -21.32
CA SER A 149 20.65 4.54 -20.06
C SER A 149 19.64 5.18 -19.10
N GLU A 150 18.85 6.14 -19.58
CA GLU A 150 17.88 6.88 -18.75
C GLU A 150 16.78 5.95 -18.21
N SER A 151 16.22 5.09 -19.06
CA SER A 151 15.22 4.10 -18.62
C SER A 151 15.78 3.09 -17.61
N ARG A 152 17.04 2.66 -17.76
CA ARG A 152 17.70 1.76 -16.79
C ARG A 152 17.90 2.41 -15.42
N ILE A 153 18.22 3.70 -15.38
CA ILE A 153 18.37 4.45 -14.13
C ILE A 153 17.02 4.55 -13.41
N VAL A 154 15.96 4.91 -14.14
CA VAL A 154 14.60 4.99 -13.57
C VAL A 154 14.13 3.62 -13.07
N HIS A 155 14.33 2.55 -13.84
CA HIS A 155 13.96 1.19 -13.43
C HIS A 155 14.70 0.75 -12.16
N ARG A 156 16.02 0.95 -12.10
CA ARG A 156 16.84 0.61 -10.92
C ARG A 156 16.50 1.48 -9.71
N GLY A 157 16.27 2.77 -9.92
CA GLY A 157 15.82 3.70 -8.89
C GLY A 157 14.47 3.30 -8.31
N ALA A 158 13.49 2.98 -9.15
CA ALA A 158 12.18 2.51 -8.74
C ALA A 158 12.25 1.19 -7.95
N ALA A 159 13.01 0.19 -8.44
CA ALA A 159 13.18 -1.08 -7.74
C ALA A 159 13.90 -0.95 -6.38
N THR A 160 14.90 -0.06 -6.30
CA THR A 160 15.56 0.29 -5.04
C THR A 160 14.59 1.00 -4.09
N GLY A 161 13.82 1.96 -4.60
CA GLY A 161 12.77 2.64 -3.83
C GLY A 161 11.73 1.66 -3.27
N MET A 162 11.27 0.69 -4.08
CA MET A 162 10.35 -0.36 -3.62
C MET A 162 10.96 -1.18 -2.49
N THR A 163 12.26 -1.49 -2.58
CA THR A 163 12.98 -2.21 -1.51
C THR A 163 13.02 -1.38 -0.23
N ILE A 164 13.38 -0.09 -0.33
CA ILE A 164 13.43 0.82 0.82
C ILE A 164 12.06 0.89 1.50
N VAL A 165 11.00 1.13 0.72
CA VAL A 165 9.61 1.17 1.23
C VAL A 165 9.27 -0.09 2.00
N ILE A 166 9.56 -1.27 1.45
CA ILE A 166 9.25 -2.55 2.07
C ILE A 166 10.08 -2.80 3.33
N VAL A 167 11.37 -2.48 3.32
CA VAL A 167 12.22 -2.60 4.52
C VAL A 167 11.71 -1.68 5.61
N THR A 168 11.33 -0.45 5.28
CA THR A 168 10.72 0.48 6.24
C THR A 168 9.42 -0.08 6.80
N LEU A 169 8.50 -0.58 5.96
CA LEU A 169 7.25 -1.20 6.41
C LEU A 169 7.50 -2.40 7.34
N LEU A 170 8.52 -3.23 7.03
CA LEU A 170 8.90 -4.38 7.86
C LEU A 170 9.47 -3.97 9.21
N LEU A 171 10.20 -2.84 9.28
CA LEU A 171 10.74 -2.31 10.54
C LEU A 171 9.66 -1.62 11.39
N LEU A 172 8.69 -0.96 10.75
CA LEU A 172 7.59 -0.27 11.45
C LEU A 172 6.68 -1.24 12.22
N GLY A 173 6.50 -2.47 11.76
CA GLY A 173 5.70 -3.50 12.44
C GLY A 173 6.24 -3.86 13.84
N PRO A 174 7.48 -4.39 13.96
CA PRO A 174 8.14 -4.64 15.23
C PRO A 174 8.29 -3.38 16.07
N LEU A 175 8.58 -2.23 15.46
CA LEU A 175 8.61 -0.96 16.18
C LEU A 175 7.28 -0.67 16.88
N ASN A 176 6.15 -0.86 16.19
CA ASN A 176 4.82 -0.68 16.80
C ASN A 176 4.61 -1.62 18.00
N LEU A 177 5.03 -2.88 17.90
CA LEU A 177 4.92 -3.85 19.00
C LEU A 177 5.81 -3.47 20.20
N ILE A 178 7.04 -3.02 19.93
CA ILE A 178 7.98 -2.57 20.96
C ILE A 178 7.42 -1.32 21.67
N LEU A 179 6.90 -0.35 20.92
CA LEU A 179 6.31 0.85 21.50
C LEU A 179 5.08 0.54 22.35
N LYS A 180 4.23 -0.40 21.93
CA LYS A 180 3.11 -0.90 22.74
C LYS A 180 3.55 -1.60 24.03
N ALA A 181 4.74 -2.17 24.06
CA ALA A 181 5.27 -2.83 25.25
C ALA A 181 5.98 -1.86 26.22
N LEU A 182 6.50 -0.74 25.72
CA LEU A 182 7.30 0.21 26.50
C LEU A 182 6.53 1.44 26.98
N LEU A 183 5.53 1.89 26.22
CA LEU A 183 4.77 3.11 26.52
C LEU A 183 3.52 2.80 27.32
N GLU A 184 3.23 3.63 28.32
CA GLU A 184 1.97 3.58 29.07
C GLU A 184 0.76 4.01 28.21
N ASP A 185 0.97 4.95 27.27
CA ASP A 185 -0.01 5.37 26.27
C ASP A 185 0.58 5.28 24.84
N PRO A 186 0.42 4.13 24.15
CA PRO A 186 0.97 3.92 22.82
C PRO A 186 0.10 4.49 21.68
N ASP A 187 -1.09 5.04 21.96
CA ASP A 187 -2.09 5.37 20.94
C ASP A 187 -1.56 6.39 19.93
N ALA A 188 -0.86 7.42 20.40
CA ALA A 188 -0.27 8.42 19.52
C ALA A 188 0.83 7.84 18.61
N ALA A 189 1.63 6.91 19.13
CA ALA A 189 2.65 6.24 18.34
C ALA A 189 2.03 5.31 17.29
N GLU A 190 1.01 4.54 17.66
CA GLU A 190 0.27 3.67 16.76
C GLU A 190 -0.35 4.47 15.61
N ASN A 191 -1.02 5.57 15.92
CA ASN A 191 -1.64 6.43 14.91
C ASN A 191 -0.60 6.97 13.91
N ARG A 192 0.55 7.48 14.38
CA ARG A 192 1.64 7.92 13.49
C ARG A 192 2.10 6.80 12.55
N ILE A 193 2.30 5.61 13.12
CA ILE A 193 2.75 4.45 12.35
C ILE A 193 1.70 4.08 11.30
N GLU A 194 0.41 4.07 11.63
CA GLU A 194 -0.66 3.81 10.65
C GLU A 194 -0.58 4.77 9.45
N TRP A 195 -0.41 6.07 9.71
CA TRP A 195 -0.30 7.10 8.67
C TRP A 195 0.91 6.89 7.77
N ILE A 196 2.09 6.66 8.36
CA ILE A 196 3.33 6.41 7.61
C ILE A 196 3.22 5.11 6.83
N PHE A 197 2.70 4.04 7.45
CA PHE A 197 2.55 2.73 6.85
C PHE A 197 1.63 2.78 5.63
N ALA A 198 0.47 3.43 5.76
CA ALA A 198 -0.45 3.60 4.66
C ALA A 198 0.19 4.42 3.53
N LEU A 199 0.85 5.54 3.83
CA LEU A 199 1.52 6.37 2.83
C LEU A 199 2.55 5.56 2.02
N LEU A 200 3.40 4.81 2.71
CA LEU A 200 4.43 3.97 2.11
C LEU A 200 3.83 2.88 1.22
N MET A 201 2.77 2.20 1.66
CA MET A 201 2.08 1.18 0.85
C MET A 201 1.48 1.74 -0.44
N PHE A 202 0.89 2.95 -0.40
CA PHE A 202 0.42 3.60 -1.62
C PHE A 202 1.58 4.08 -2.51
N GLY A 203 2.66 4.58 -1.90
CA GLY A 203 3.88 4.97 -2.60
C GLY A 203 4.52 3.82 -3.38
N TRP A 204 4.40 2.58 -2.87
CA TRP A 204 4.86 1.38 -3.56
C TRP A 204 4.20 1.21 -4.94
N TYR A 205 2.90 1.47 -5.09
CA TYR A 205 2.22 1.37 -6.38
C TYR A 205 2.71 2.40 -7.39
N LEU A 206 3.09 3.61 -6.94
CA LEU A 206 3.69 4.62 -7.81
C LEU A 206 5.07 4.17 -8.31
N LEU A 207 5.90 3.62 -7.42
CA LEU A 207 7.20 3.07 -7.78
C LEU A 207 7.07 1.90 -8.76
N TRP A 208 6.10 1.01 -8.53
CA TRP A 208 5.77 -0.06 -9.47
C TRP A 208 5.36 0.49 -10.85
N ALA A 209 4.49 1.51 -10.89
CA ALA A 209 4.05 2.12 -12.13
C ALA A 209 5.21 2.77 -12.91
N MET A 210 6.12 3.46 -12.20
CA MET A 210 7.34 4.02 -12.81
C MET A 210 8.25 2.93 -13.37
N MET A 211 8.44 1.84 -12.62
CA MET A 211 9.24 0.69 -13.07
C MET A 211 8.65 0.07 -14.35
N VAL A 212 7.33 -0.14 -14.41
CA VAL A 212 6.67 -0.71 -15.59
C VAL A 212 6.72 0.25 -16.79
N ARG A 213 6.45 1.55 -16.58
CA ARG A 213 6.51 2.55 -17.64
C ARG A 213 7.90 2.65 -18.26
N SER A 214 8.96 2.60 -17.44
CA SER A 214 10.34 2.62 -17.95
C SER A 214 10.66 1.43 -18.86
N ARG A 215 10.12 0.23 -18.58
CA ARG A 215 10.28 -0.95 -19.45
C ARG A 215 9.49 -0.83 -20.75
N ALA A 216 8.24 -0.37 -20.68
CA ALA A 216 7.43 -0.18 -21.87
C ALA A 216 8.10 0.81 -22.84
N ALA A 217 8.80 1.83 -22.34
CA ALA A 217 9.52 2.79 -23.18
C ALA A 217 10.79 2.23 -23.86
N THR A 218 11.29 1.05 -23.46
CA THR A 218 12.48 0.42 -24.08
C THR A 218 12.16 -0.63 -25.13
N ASP A 219 10.88 -1.01 -25.29
CA ASP A 219 10.43 -2.06 -26.20
C ASP A 219 9.86 -1.53 -27.54
N TRP A 220 9.89 -0.20 -27.77
CA TRP A 220 9.54 0.49 -29.03
C TRP A 220 10.76 1.19 -29.63
#